data_AF-A0A4V5NG13-F1
#
_entry.id   AF-A0A4V5NG13-F1
#
_cell.length_a   1.000
_cell.length_b   1.000
_cell.length_c   1.000
_cell.angle_alpha   90.00
_cell.angle_beta   90.00
_cell.angle_gamma   90.00
#
_symmetry.space_group_name_H-M   'P 1'
#
loop_
_entity.id
_entity.type
_entity.pdbx_description
1 polymer ?
#
loop_
_entity_poly.entity_id
_entity_poly.type
_entity_poly.pdbx_seq_one_letter_code
_entity_poly.pdbx_strand_id
1 'polypeptide(L)'
;MILSLTTKTNNSGGVQGGITNGAHIYFNVAFKPPATIGQAQQTVGYDEEAGVLEAKGRHDPCVIPRAVPIVEAMAALVVMDALLAQSARQSARSLLPVLERTVPVAESETKLSNGSR
;
A
#
# COMPACT_ATOMS: atom_id res chain seq x y z
N MET A 1 -4.27 33.53 0.51
CA MET A 1 -2.92 32.93 0.42
C MET A 1 -2.68 32.21 1.75
N ILE A 2 -3.04 30.92 1.82
CA ILE A 2 -2.99 30.14 3.07
C ILE A 2 -1.56 29.62 3.22
N LEU A 3 -0.90 29.94 4.35
CA LEU A 3 0.39 29.36 4.73
C LEU A 3 0.25 27.83 4.78
N SER A 4 0.75 27.14 3.75
CA SER A 4 0.84 25.68 3.76
C SER A 4 2.10 25.30 4.56
N LEU A 5 1.90 24.76 5.76
CA LEU A 5 2.97 24.15 6.53
C LEU A 5 3.55 22.99 5.70
N THR A 6 4.80 23.14 5.27
CA THR A 6 5.50 22.11 4.48
C THR A 6 6.62 21.48 5.30
N THR A 7 6.87 20.19 5.10
CA THR A 7 7.98 19.48 5.71
C THR A 7 9.30 19.86 5.04
N LYS A 8 10.35 20.13 5.83
CA LYS A 8 11.70 20.49 5.30
C LYS A 8 12.33 19.36 4.46
N THR A 9 11.97 18.11 4.74
CA THR A 9 12.47 16.91 4.04
C THR A 9 11.33 15.92 3.85
N ASN A 10 11.35 15.17 2.74
CA ASN A 10 10.30 14.21 2.40
C ASN A 10 10.74 12.75 2.57
N ASN A 11 11.32 12.41 3.73
CA ASN A 11 11.80 11.05 4.00
C ASN A 11 10.65 10.04 4.18
N SER A 12 9.45 10.52 4.50
CA SER A 12 8.24 9.70 4.61
C SER A 12 7.54 9.46 3.28
N GLY A 13 8.08 9.96 2.16
CA GLY A 13 7.52 9.73 0.83
C GLY A 13 6.09 10.27 0.66
N GLY A 14 5.78 11.41 1.26
CA GLY A 14 4.48 12.09 1.11
C GLY A 14 3.36 11.54 1.98
N VAL A 15 3.59 10.47 2.75
CA VAL A 15 2.58 9.80 3.58
C VAL A 15 3.09 9.63 5.01
N GLN A 16 2.32 10.11 5.99
CA GLN A 16 2.63 9.99 7.42
C GLN A 16 1.43 9.41 8.16
N GLY A 17 1.63 8.31 8.87
CA GLY A 17 0.54 7.64 9.59
C GLY A 17 -0.63 7.20 8.69
N GLY A 18 -0.36 6.95 7.40
CA GLY A 18 -1.40 6.62 6.41
C GLY A 18 -2.16 7.82 5.84
N ILE A 19 -1.77 9.06 6.18
CA ILE A 19 -2.38 10.29 5.70
C ILE A 19 -1.37 11.06 4.84
N THR A 20 -1.84 11.63 3.72
CA THR A 20 -1.01 12.45 2.84
C THR A 20 -0.66 13.77 3.52
N ASN A 21 0.61 14.18 3.45
CA ASN A 21 1.11 15.40 4.11
C ASN A 21 1.26 16.61 3.15
N GLY A 22 0.82 16.46 1.89
CA GLY A 22 0.93 17.49 0.85
C GLY A 22 2.27 17.53 0.11
N ALA A 23 3.26 16.72 0.50
CA ALA A 23 4.49 16.53 -0.26
C ALA A 23 4.31 15.46 -1.37
N HIS A 24 5.26 15.40 -2.31
CA HIS A 24 5.26 14.40 -3.37
C HIS A 24 5.24 12.97 -2.81
N ILE A 25 4.41 12.09 -3.37
CA ILE A 25 4.33 10.70 -2.95
C ILE A 25 5.46 9.91 -3.62
N TYR A 26 6.30 9.25 -2.81
CA TYR A 26 7.38 8.40 -3.29
C TYR A 26 7.24 7.00 -2.68
N PHE A 27 7.31 5.98 -3.52
CA PHE A 27 7.32 4.59 -3.09
C PHE A 27 8.19 3.75 -4.04
N ASN A 28 8.82 2.71 -3.49
CA ASN A 28 9.66 1.79 -4.25
C ASN A 28 8.93 0.45 -4.36
N VAL A 29 8.98 -0.15 -5.56
CA VAL A 29 8.37 -1.45 -5.84
C VAL A 29 9.46 -2.43 -6.25
N ALA A 30 9.52 -3.56 -5.55
CA ALA A 30 10.43 -4.65 -5.90
C ALA A 30 9.69 -5.68 -6.76
N PHE A 31 10.28 -6.03 -7.91
CA PHE A 31 9.76 -7.07 -8.79
C PHE A 31 10.62 -8.32 -8.68
N LYS A 32 9.97 -9.48 -8.55
CA LYS A 32 10.65 -10.77 -8.67
C LYS A 32 11.09 -10.97 -10.14
N PRO A 33 12.29 -11.52 -10.39
CA PRO A 33 12.69 -11.93 -11.74
C PRO A 33 11.69 -12.92 -12.35
N PRO A 34 11.50 -12.91 -13.68
CA PRO A 34 10.63 -13.88 -14.35
C PRO A 34 11.08 -15.31 -14.02
N ALA A 35 10.10 -16.19 -13.77
CA ALA A 35 10.35 -17.54 -13.26
C ALA A 35 11.08 -18.44 -14.26
N THR A 36 11.06 -18.10 -15.55
CA THR A 36 11.69 -18.93 -16.58
C THR A 36 13.12 -18.50 -16.85
N ILE A 37 14.05 -19.30 -16.37
CA ILE A 37 15.46 -19.24 -16.75
C ILE A 37 15.64 -20.20 -17.93
N GLY A 38 16.25 -19.74 -19.02
CA GLY A 38 16.52 -20.56 -20.21
C GLY A 38 17.62 -21.62 -20.02
N GLN A 39 18.01 -21.92 -18.78
CA GLN A 39 18.94 -22.99 -18.43
C GLN A 39 18.14 -24.20 -17.97
N ALA A 40 18.62 -25.38 -18.36
CA ALA A 40 18.14 -26.66 -17.86
C ALA A 40 18.20 -26.66 -16.32
N GLN A 41 17.03 -26.74 -15.68
CA GLN A 41 16.95 -26.92 -14.23
C GLN A 41 16.55 -28.36 -13.93
N GLN A 42 17.28 -28.98 -13.00
CA GLN A 42 16.89 -30.25 -12.39
C GLN A 42 15.64 -29.98 -11.55
N THR A 43 14.54 -30.64 -11.88
CA THR A 43 13.28 -30.57 -11.13
C THR A 43 12.78 -31.98 -10.85
N VAL A 44 11.90 -32.11 -9.87
CA VAL A 44 11.15 -33.34 -9.65
C VAL A 44 9.74 -33.17 -10.20
N GLY A 45 9.24 -34.21 -10.89
CA GLY A 45 7.84 -34.29 -11.27
C GLY A 45 6.95 -34.55 -10.06
N TYR A 46 5.64 -34.45 -10.25
CA TYR A 46 4.67 -34.84 -9.22
C TYR A 46 4.73 -36.35 -8.89
N ASP A 47 5.31 -37.15 -9.79
CA ASP A 47 5.54 -38.59 -9.63
C ASP A 47 6.91 -38.92 -8.98
N GLU A 48 7.58 -37.92 -8.38
CA GLU A 48 8.90 -38.03 -7.71
C GLU A 48 10.08 -38.43 -8.62
N GLU A 49 9.83 -38.62 -9.91
CA GLU A 49 10.84 -38.86 -10.93
C GLU A 49 11.69 -37.59 -11.17
N ALA A 50 13.01 -37.75 -11.18
CA ALA A 50 13.95 -36.68 -11.51
C ALA A 50 13.88 -36.36 -13.01
N GLY A 51 13.62 -35.09 -13.34
CA GLY A 51 13.49 -34.62 -14.72
C GLY A 51 14.25 -33.32 -14.97
N VAL A 52 14.58 -33.07 -16.23
CA VAL A 52 15.20 -31.80 -16.65
C VAL A 52 14.12 -30.92 -17.26
N LEU A 53 13.87 -29.76 -16.63
CA LEU A 53 12.97 -28.75 -17.17
C LEU A 53 13.74 -27.84 -18.13
N GLU A 54 13.65 -28.12 -19.42
CA GLU A 54 14.11 -27.21 -20.48
C GLU A 54 12.92 -26.41 -21.03
N ALA A 55 12.75 -25.18 -20.53
CA ALA A 55 11.77 -24.25 -21.09
C ALA A 55 12.38 -23.53 -22.32
N LYS A 56 12.09 -24.04 -23.52
CA LYS A 56 12.36 -23.35 -24.80
C LYS A 56 11.16 -22.48 -25.18
N GLY A 57 11.26 -21.17 -24.98
CA GLY A 57 10.21 -20.22 -25.36
C GLY A 57 10.69 -18.77 -25.48
N ARG A 58 9.83 -17.92 -26.05
CA ARG A 58 10.06 -16.46 -26.13
C ARG A 58 9.86 -15.86 -24.75
N HIS A 59 10.91 -15.89 -23.94
CA HIS A 59 10.92 -15.32 -22.60
C HIS A 59 11.33 -13.85 -22.67
N ASP A 60 10.51 -12.96 -22.12
CA ASP A 60 10.90 -11.56 -21.93
C ASP A 60 12.01 -11.52 -20.85
N PRO A 61 13.27 -11.19 -21.20
CA PRO A 61 14.39 -11.21 -20.25
C PRO A 61 14.24 -10.16 -19.15
N CYS A 62 13.38 -9.15 -19.37
CA CYS A 62 13.10 -8.10 -18.40
C CYS A 62 11.63 -7.69 -18.49
N VAL A 63 10.89 -7.89 -17.40
CA VAL A 63 9.48 -7.48 -17.26
C VAL A 63 9.32 -6.02 -16.82
N ILE A 64 10.41 -5.39 -16.37
CA ILE A 64 10.41 -4.09 -15.71
C ILE A 64 9.87 -2.96 -16.61
N PRO A 65 10.25 -2.84 -17.91
CA PRO A 65 9.74 -1.75 -18.76
C PRO A 65 8.22 -1.75 -18.91
N ARG A 66 7.58 -2.93 -18.85
CA ARG A 66 6.12 -3.06 -18.90
C ARG A 66 5.46 -2.88 -17.54
N ALA A 67 6.18 -3.14 -16.45
CA ALA A 67 5.65 -3.02 -15.10
C ALA A 67 5.48 -1.56 -14.65
N VAL A 68 6.34 -0.65 -15.11
CA VAL A 68 6.26 0.78 -14.77
C VAL A 68 4.87 1.40 -15.05
N PRO A 69 4.32 1.34 -16.28
CA PRO A 69 3.00 1.94 -16.54
C PRO A 69 1.87 1.26 -15.76
N ILE A 70 2.01 -0.04 -15.43
CA ILE A 70 1.03 -0.76 -14.62
C ILE A 70 1.04 -0.21 -13.18
N VAL A 71 2.22 -0.02 -12.59
CA VAL A 71 2.34 0.54 -11.24
C VAL A 71 1.81 1.95 -11.16
N GLU A 72 2.12 2.79 -12.16
CA GLU A 72 1.61 4.16 -12.24
C GLU A 72 0.08 4.19 -12.31
N ALA A 73 -0.51 3.36 -13.18
CA ALA A 73 -1.96 3.26 -13.30
C ALA A 73 -2.61 2.78 -11.98
N MET A 74 -2.05 1.76 -11.34
CA MET A 74 -2.56 1.25 -10.07
C MET A 74 -2.45 2.29 -8.94
N ALA A 75 -1.33 3.03 -8.89
CA ALA A 75 -1.17 4.11 -7.92
C ALA A 75 -2.21 5.22 -8.13
N ALA A 76 -2.47 5.62 -9.38
CA ALA A 76 -3.49 6.61 -9.70
C ALA A 76 -4.91 6.16 -9.27
N LEU A 77 -5.25 4.89 -9.52
CA LEU A 77 -6.53 4.32 -9.11
C LEU A 77 -6.71 4.34 -7.58
N VAL A 78 -5.70 3.93 -6.83
CA VAL A 78 -5.74 3.92 -5.35
C VAL A 78 -5.87 5.33 -4.79
N VAL A 79 -5.14 6.31 -5.35
CA VAL A 79 -5.26 7.71 -4.93
C VAL A 79 -6.66 8.26 -5.23
N MET A 80 -7.23 7.93 -6.39
CA MET A 80 -8.58 8.35 -6.76
C MET A 80 -9.63 7.75 -5.83
N ASP A 81 -9.51 6.46 -5.48
CA ASP A 81 -10.41 5.81 -4.52
C ASP A 81 -10.36 6.48 -3.13
N ALA A 82 -9.15 6.74 -2.62
CA ALA A 82 -8.97 7.45 -1.35
C ALA A 82 -9.59 8.86 -1.37
N LEU A 83 -9.45 9.57 -2.49
CA LEU A 83 -10.06 10.89 -2.69
C LEU A 83 -11.59 10.81 -2.72
N LEU A 84 -12.17 9.84 -3.42
CA LEU A 84 -13.61 9.65 -3.49
C LEU A 84 -14.18 9.26 -2.12
N ALA A 85 -13.53 8.36 -1.39
CA ALA A 85 -13.91 8.01 -0.03
C ALA A 85 -13.90 9.24 0.90
N GLN A 86 -12.88 10.09 0.78
CA GLN A 86 -12.81 11.32 1.55
C GLN A 86 -13.89 12.33 1.14
N SER A 87 -14.19 12.45 -0.15
CA SER A 87 -15.25 13.32 -0.67
C SER A 87 -16.62 12.88 -0.18
N ALA A 88 -16.89 11.56 -0.17
CA ALA A 88 -18.11 11.00 0.39
C ALA A 88 -18.24 11.31 1.89
N ARG A 89 -17.16 11.17 2.67
CA ARG A 89 -17.15 11.56 4.10
C ARG A 89 -17.45 13.04 4.30
N GLN A 90 -16.89 13.92 3.47
CA GLN A 90 -17.16 15.36 3.54
C GLN A 90 -18.61 15.69 3.19
N SER A 91 -19.16 15.05 2.15
CA SER A 91 -20.57 15.19 1.79
C SER A 91 -21.48 14.71 2.91
N ALA A 92 -21.24 13.52 3.47
CA ALA A 92 -21.99 13.04 4.63
C ALA A 92 -21.86 13.98 5.84
N ARG A 93 -20.68 14.55 6.09
CA ARG A 93 -20.47 15.52 7.18
C ARG A 93 -21.35 16.76 7.05
N SER A 94 -21.64 17.22 5.83
CA SER A 94 -22.55 18.35 5.61
C SER A 94 -24.02 18.04 5.91
N LEU A 95 -24.39 16.75 5.91
CA LEU A 95 -25.76 16.29 6.20
C LEU A 95 -25.97 15.98 7.69
N LEU A 96 -24.88 15.83 8.45
CA LEU A 96 -24.94 15.52 9.88
C LEU A 96 -25.08 16.81 10.70
N PRO A 97 -25.82 16.76 11.84
CA PRO A 97 -25.84 17.89 12.77
C PRO A 97 -24.44 18.13 13.33
N VAL A 98 -24.08 19.41 13.49
CA VAL A 98 -22.81 19.80 14.11
C VAL A 98 -22.80 19.28 15.55
N LEU A 99 -21.87 18.37 15.86
CA LEU A 99 -21.65 17.93 17.23
C LEU A 99 -20.92 19.04 17.98
N GLU A 100 -21.59 19.67 18.95
CA GLU A 100 -20.98 20.70 19.81
C GLU A 100 -19.86 20.15 20.70
N ARG A 101 -19.78 18.82 20.84
CA ARG A 101 -18.83 18.13 21.71
C ARG A 101 -18.42 16.81 21.05
N THR A 102 -17.11 16.52 21.04
CA THR A 102 -16.62 15.17 20.77
C THR A 102 -17.15 14.26 21.86
N VAL A 103 -17.91 13.23 21.50
CA VAL A 103 -18.35 12.20 22.44
C VAL A 103 -17.09 11.60 23.06
N PRO A 104 -16.91 11.67 24.40
CA PRO A 104 -15.78 11.02 25.03
C PRO A 104 -15.86 9.53 24.68
N VAL A 105 -14.77 8.97 24.17
CA VAL A 105 -14.61 7.52 24.07
C VAL A 105 -14.82 7.01 25.48
N ALA A 106 -15.92 6.28 25.71
CA ALA A 106 -16.23 5.72 27.01
C ALA A 106 -14.99 4.96 27.48
N GLU A 107 -14.40 5.41 28.58
CA GLU A 107 -13.33 4.69 29.24
C GLU A 107 -13.86 3.28 29.49
N SER A 108 -13.33 2.30 28.76
CA SER A 108 -13.52 0.91 29.12
C SER A 108 -12.83 0.76 30.47
N GLU A 109 -13.63 0.79 31.54
CA GLU A 109 -13.21 0.52 32.90
C GLU A 109 -12.49 -0.83 32.93
N THR A 110 -11.18 -0.79 32.70
CA THR A 110 -10.30 -1.89 33.05
C THR A 110 -10.19 -1.79 34.56
N LYS A 111 -11.12 -2.44 35.27
CA LYS A 111 -10.97 -2.73 36.69
C LYS A 111 -9.74 -3.62 36.87
N LEU A 112 -8.57 -3.00 36.90
CA LEU A 112 -7.38 -3.59 37.51
C LEU A 112 -7.57 -3.46 39.01
N SER A 113 -7.91 -4.60 39.60
CA SER A 113 -7.86 -4.85 41.02
C SER A 113 -6.47 -4.49 41.56
N ASN A 114 -6.35 -3.36 42.26
CA ASN A 114 -5.19 -3.13 43.11
C ASN A 114 -5.35 -3.96 44.38
N GLY A 115 -4.78 -5.16 44.35
CA GLY A 115 -4.38 -5.89 45.54
C GLY A 115 -3.08 -5.32 46.11
N SER A 116 -3.01 -5.28 47.44
CA SER A 116 -1.80 -5.34 48.26
C SER A 116 -0.71 -4.28 48.06
N ARG A 117 -0.72 -3.23 48.89
CA ARG A 117 0.19 -3.03 50.04
C ARG A 117 -0.23 -1.80 50.83
#